data_AF-A0A2N5I0D0-F1
#
_entry.id   AF-A0A2N5I0D0-F1
#
_cell.length_a   1.000
_cell.length_b   1.000
_cell.length_c   1.000
_cell.angle_alpha   90.00
_cell.angle_beta   90.00
_cell.angle_gamma   90.00
#
_symmetry.space_group_name_H-M   'P 1'
#
loop_
_entity.id
_entity.type
_entity.pdbx_description
1 polymer ?
#
loop_
_entity_poly.entity_id
_entity_poly.type
_entity_poly.pdbx_seq_one_letter_code
_entity_poly.pdbx_strand_id
1 'polypeptide(L)' 'MISQNYVDENIALYESGRRIKLNKERVLLIKFLKKHVLSRTEIYFDDEQINNFKRFTENGYFPLEAFQMFIAAFLLFA' A
#
# COMPACT_ATOMS: atom_id res chain seq x y z
N MET A 1 8.72 11.06 5.42
CA MET A 1 7.65 10.50 4.56
C MET A 1 6.73 9.72 5.46
N ILE A 2 5.42 9.85 5.31
CA ILE A 2 4.48 8.93 5.95
C ILE A 2 4.73 7.53 5.38
N SER A 3 4.61 6.54 6.25
CA SER A 3 4.99 5.16 5.98
C SER A 3 3.88 4.25 6.49
N GLN A 4 3.67 3.14 5.79
CA GLN A 4 2.65 2.15 6.08
C GLN A 4 3.15 0.82 5.56
N ASN A 5 3.14 -0.22 6.40
CA ASN A 5 3.80 -1.49 6.11
C ASN A 5 3.40 -2.14 4.78
N TYR A 6 2.12 -2.21 4.45
CA TYR A 6 1.61 -2.82 3.22
C TYR A 6 1.89 -1.95 1.97
N VAL A 7 1.89 -0.64 2.14
CA VAL A 7 2.29 0.29 1.06
C VAL A 7 3.77 0.12 0.74
N ASP A 8 4.60 0.13 1.79
CA ASP A 8 6.04 0.00 1.67
C ASP A 8 6.45 -1.38 1.15
N GLU A 9 5.79 -2.45 1.60
CA GLU A 9 5.99 -3.80 1.10
C GLU A 9 5.70 -3.90 -0.41
N ASN A 10 4.56 -3.36 -0.87
CA ASN A 10 4.22 -3.42 -2.29
C ASN A 10 5.23 -2.66 -3.16
N ILE A 11 5.67 -1.48 -2.71
CA ILE A 11 6.69 -0.69 -3.40
C ILE A 11 8.02 -1.44 -3.40
N ALA A 12 8.43 -2.03 -2.27
CA ALA A 12 9.68 -2.78 -2.15
C ALA A 12 9.71 -4.03 -3.04
N LEU A 13 8.58 -4.74 -3.19
CA LEU A 13 8.46 -5.89 -4.09
C LEU A 13 8.74 -5.51 -5.55
N TYR A 14 8.35 -4.29 -5.95
CA TYR A 14 8.67 -3.73 -7.26
C TYR A 14 10.12 -3.23 -7.34
N GLU A 15 10.57 -2.39 -6.40
CA GLU A 15 11.86 -1.69 -6.48
C GLU A 15 13.07 -2.60 -6.26
N SER A 16 12.93 -3.63 -5.43
CA SER A 16 14.01 -4.61 -5.24
C SER A 16 14.26 -5.46 -6.49
N GLY A 17 13.39 -5.39 -7.51
CA GLY A 17 13.45 -6.21 -8.72
C GLY A 17 13.20 -7.69 -8.46
N ARG A 18 12.76 -8.07 -7.25
CA ARG A 18 12.76 -9.46 -6.80
C ARG A 18 11.52 -10.25 -7.19
N ARG A 19 10.34 -9.64 -7.40
CA ARG A 19 9.09 -10.44 -7.52
C ARG A 19 7.96 -9.94 -8.43
N ILE A 20 7.85 -8.65 -8.76
CA ILE A 20 6.70 -8.16 -9.56
C ILE A 20 7.11 -7.23 -10.70
N LYS A 21 6.56 -7.49 -11.90
CA LYS A 21 6.68 -6.60 -13.07
C LYS A 21 5.44 -5.72 -13.16
N LEU A 22 5.65 -4.41 -13.06
CA LEU A 22 4.58 -3.42 -13.18
C LEU A 22 4.50 -2.89 -14.62
N ASN A 23 3.29 -2.53 -15.04
CA ASN A 23 3.09 -1.74 -16.26
C ASN A 23 3.53 -0.28 -16.03
N LYS A 24 3.62 0.49 -17.12
CA LYS A 24 4.11 1.87 -17.10
C LYS A 24 3.29 2.75 -16.15
N GLU A 25 1.99 2.57 -16.13
CA GLU A 25 1.04 3.35 -15.34
C GLU A 25 1.26 3.15 -13.85
N ARG A 26 1.47 1.91 -13.40
CA ARG A 26 1.74 1.61 -11.97
C ARG A 26 3.11 2.12 -11.52
N VAL A 27 4.10 2.12 -12.42
CA VAL A 27 5.40 2.76 -12.14
C VAL A 27 5.23 4.28 -11.96
N LEU A 28 4.43 4.91 -12.82
CA LEU A 28 4.11 6.35 -12.70
C LEU A 28 3.34 6.65 -11.41
N LEU A 29 2.40 5.78 -11.03
CA LEU A 29 1.66 5.88 -9.78
C LEU A 29 2.60 5.89 -8.56
N ILE A 30 3.54 4.94 -8.46
CA ILE A 30 4.49 4.89 -7.34
C ILE A 30 5.33 6.17 -7.28
N LYS A 31 5.81 6.66 -8.43
CA LYS A 31 6.56 7.94 -8.50
C LYS A 31 5.72 9.12 -8.02
N PHE A 32 4.46 9.18 -8.44
CA PHE A 32 3.53 10.23 -8.03
C PHE A 32 3.27 10.18 -6.51
N LEU A 33 2.97 8.99 -5.97
CA LEU A 33 2.70 8.79 -4.55
C LEU A 33 3.89 9.20 -3.70
N LYS A 34 5.12 8.77 -4.03
CA LYS A 34 6.34 9.16 -3.30
C LYS A 34 6.56 10.67 -3.28
N LYS A 35 6.29 11.34 -4.40
CA LYS A 35 6.52 12.78 -4.55
C LYS A 35 5.45 13.64 -3.89
N HIS A 36 4.18 13.25 -3.98
CA HIS A 36 3.05 14.12 -3.66
C HIS A 36 2.19 13.69 -2.47
N VAL A 37 2.15 12.39 -2.15
CA VAL A 37 1.29 11.86 -1.08
C VAL A 37 2.13 11.45 0.12
N LEU A 38 3.07 10.53 -0.08
CA LEU A 38 3.90 9.98 0.99
C LEU A 38 4.91 10.99 1.56
N SER A 39 5.16 12.09 0.85
CA SER A 39 6.02 13.19 1.32
C SER A 39 5.32 14.14 2.29
N ARG A 40 3.99 14.09 2.42
CA ARG A 40 3.21 14.96 3.30
C ARG A 40 3.39 14.56 4.77
N THR A 41 3.17 15.52 5.67
CA THR A 41 3.30 15.33 7.14
C THR A 41 1.98 15.55 7.90
N GLU A 42 0.93 16.03 7.23
CA GLU A 42 -0.36 16.41 7.85
C GLU A 42 -1.42 15.30 7.81
N ILE A 43 -1.11 14.18 7.19
CA ILE A 43 -2.02 13.05 6.94
C ILE A 43 -1.36 11.77 7.43
N TYR A 44 -2.15 10.74 7.69
CA TYR A 44 -1.63 9.49 8.23
C TYR A 44 -2.42 8.28 7.73
N PHE A 45 -1.82 7.10 7.90
CA PHE A 45 -2.50 5.85 7.70
C PHE A 45 -3.02 5.35 9.04
N ASP A 46 -4.32 5.04 9.12
CA ASP A 46 -4.88 4.40 10.29
C ASP A 46 -4.54 2.90 10.28
N ASP A 47 -3.39 2.57 10.86
CA ASP A 47 -2.90 1.19 10.91
C ASP A 47 -3.84 0.25 11.66
N GLU A 48 -4.57 0.75 12.67
CA GLU A 48 -5.54 -0.07 13.39
C GLU A 48 -6.69 -0.45 12.46
N GLN A 49 -7.26 0.53 11.75
CA GLN A 49 -8.34 0.29 10.80
C GLN A 49 -7.91 -0.65 9.67
N ILE A 50 -6.72 -0.46 9.11
CA ILE A 50 -6.18 -1.30 8.03
C ILE A 50 -5.95 -2.74 8.51
N ASN A 51 -5.40 -2.94 9.71
CA ASN A 51 -5.17 -4.28 10.26
C ASN A 51 -6.48 -4.99 10.63
N ASN A 52 -7.46 -4.24 11.14
CA ASN A 52 -8.81 -4.76 11.39
C ASN A 52 -9.49 -5.19 10.08
N PHE A 53 -9.35 -4.40 9.01
CA PHE A 53 -9.83 -4.77 7.68
C PHE A 53 -9.19 -6.05 7.15
N LYS A 54 -7.86 -6.21 7.29
CA LYS A 54 -7.15 -7.43 6.89
C LYS A 54 -7.70 -8.65 7.64
N ARG A 55 -7.78 -8.57 8.97
CA ARG A 55 -8.31 -9.66 9.82
C ARG A 55 -9.73 -10.02 9.43
N PHE A 56 -10.61 -9.03 9.26
CA PHE A 56 -11.99 -9.26 8.85
C PHE A 56 -12.07 -10.00 7.52
N THR A 57 -11.30 -9.54 6.53
CA THR A 57 -11.33 -10.13 5.19
C THR A 57 -10.74 -11.55 5.18
N GLU A 58 -9.60 -11.79 5.81
CA GLU A 58 -8.95 -13.11 5.80
C GLU A 58 -9.63 -14.14 6.72
N ASN A 59 -10.39 -13.71 7.72
CA ASN A 59 -11.17 -14.63 8.56
C ASN A 59 -12.37 -15.24 7.82
N GLY A 60 -12.83 -14.61 6.73
CA GLY A 60 -13.98 -15.07 5.94
C GLY A 60 -13.67 -15.40 4.47
N TYR A 61 -12.48 -15.03 3.98
CA TYR A 61 -12.08 -15.09 2.58
C TYR A 61 -10.60 -15.46 2.43
N PHE A 62 -10.11 -15.51 1.18
CA PHE A 62 -8.71 -15.82 0.87
C PHE A 62 -7.74 -14.76 1.42
N PRO A 63 -6.47 -15.14 1.68
CA PRO A 63 -5.40 -14.20 1.98
C PRO A 63 -5.33 -13.07 0.95
N LEU A 64 -5.11 -11.85 1.43
CA LEU A 64 -5.00 -10.70 0.54
C LEU A 64 -3.59 -10.59 -0.04
N GLU A 65 -3.52 -10.43 -1.36
CA GLU A 65 -2.28 -10.16 -2.07
C GLU A 65 -1.73 -8.78 -1.70
N ALA A 66 -0.41 -8.61 -1.81
CA ALA A 66 0.26 -7.34 -1.47
C ALA A 66 -0.33 -6.14 -2.22
N PHE A 67 -0.80 -6.33 -3.46
CA PHE A 67 -1.46 -5.25 -4.20
C PHE A 67 -2.86 -4.90 -3.68
N GLN A 68 -3.60 -5.88 -3.16
CA GLN A 68 -4.92 -5.63 -2.57
C GLN A 68 -4.77 -4.84 -1.27
N MET A 69 -3.80 -5.21 -0.43
CA MET A 69 -3.49 -4.45 0.79
C MET A 69 -2.94 -3.05 0.47
N PHE A 70 -2.14 -2.91 -0.58
CA PHE A 70 -1.70 -1.59 -1.08
C PHE A 70 -2.89 -0.69 -1.40
N ILE A 71 -3.90 -1.19 -2.14
CA ILE A 71 -5.10 -0.39 -2.45
C ILE A 71 -5.89 -0.09 -1.17
N ALA A 72 -6.10 -1.08 -0.31
CA ALA A 72 -6.88 -0.93 0.91
C ALA A 72 -6.32 0.18 1.83
N ALA A 73 -4.99 0.26 1.96
CA ALA A 73 -4.34 1.31 2.74
C ALA A 73 -4.68 2.73 2.23
N PHE A 74 -4.83 2.94 0.92
CA PHE A 74 -5.21 4.23 0.35
C PHE A 74 -6.72 4.53 0.40
N LEU A 75 -7.57 3.50 0.52
CA LEU A 75 -9.01 3.69 0.73
C LEU A 75 -9.35 4.09 2.18
N LEU A 76 -8.50 3.67 3.12
CA LEU A 76 -8.64 3.92 4.57
C LEU A 76 -7.68 5.04 5.04
N PHE A 77 -7.29 5.91 4.11
CA PHE A 77 -6.34 6.99 4.34
C PHE A 77 -7.05 8.26 4.84
N ALA A 78 -6.49 8.92 5.86
CA ALA A 78 -7.06 10.09 6.52
C ALA A 78 -6.12 11.30 6.50
#